data_AF-A0A1X6YN00-F1
#
_entry.id   AF-A0A1X6YN00-F1
#
_cell.length_a   1.000
_cell.length_b   1.000
_cell.length_c   1.000
_cell.angle_alpha   90.00
_cell.angle_beta   90.00
_cell.angle_gamma   90.00
#
_symmetry.space_group_name_H-M   'P 1'
#
loop_
_entity.id
_entity.type
_entity.pdbx_description
1 polymer ?
#
loop_
_entity_poly.entity_id
_entity_poly.type
_entity_poly.pdbx_seq_one_letter_code
_entity_poly.pdbx_strand_id
1 'polypeptide(L)'
;MSDSFFSQTARKGNIVHLPGTGPARRLRDQDLAGFLDYWMAMRKGADVPRRADIDPRGMSPLLSEAFIAERIAPGLARLRIAGMHLSDLMGMEVRGMPLSALIEPQDRDRLAELLVDLFDGPARLEIGLTSVGSFGRPPLTGRLVILPLRSDLGDISRAVGCLVSDGPAGRTPRRFTITSSEVVRIGATSDAAAAPLTLDAYRADQPLDPVVPARVRGNGDRSHLRLIETD
;
A
#
# COMPACT_ATOMS: atom_id res chain seq x y z
N MET A 1 55.97 27.78 2.01
CA MET A 1 55.43 29.01 2.62
C MET A 1 54.78 29.78 1.48
N SER A 2 53.47 29.83 1.31
CA SER A 2 52.44 29.91 2.35
C SER A 2 51.12 29.36 1.82
N ASP A 3 50.44 28.61 2.69
CA ASP A 3 49.06 28.17 2.57
C ASP A 3 48.08 29.34 2.43
N SER A 4 47.00 29.11 1.68
CA SER A 4 45.69 29.67 2.02
C SER A 4 44.59 28.78 1.46
N PHE A 5 43.99 28.06 2.39
CA PHE A 5 42.68 27.43 2.30
C PHE A 5 41.61 28.46 1.95
N PHE A 6 40.70 28.11 1.04
CA PHE A 6 39.33 28.60 1.10
C PHE A 6 38.34 27.45 0.88
N SER A 7 37.46 27.34 1.86
CA SER A 7 36.33 26.42 1.99
C SER A 7 35.17 26.86 1.08
N GLN A 8 34.07 26.09 1.12
CA GLN A 8 32.72 26.33 0.58
C GLN A 8 32.46 25.94 -0.89
N THR A 9 31.39 25.23 -1.27
CA THR A 9 30.23 24.64 -0.56
C THR A 9 29.62 23.57 -1.48
N ALA A 10 29.08 22.50 -0.89
CA ALA A 10 28.20 21.54 -1.57
C ALA A 10 27.08 22.27 -2.34
N ARG A 11 27.00 22.04 -3.65
CA ARG A 11 25.86 22.51 -4.45
C ARG A 11 24.64 21.64 -4.13
N LYS A 12 23.73 22.21 -3.33
CA LYS A 12 22.31 21.83 -3.23
C LYS A 12 21.76 21.52 -4.62
N GLY A 13 21.13 20.36 -4.77
CA GLY A 13 20.41 20.00 -5.99
C GLY A 13 19.35 21.04 -6.33
N ASN A 14 19.38 21.54 -7.55
CA ASN A 14 18.34 22.41 -8.09
C ASN A 14 17.06 21.60 -8.28
N ILE A 15 16.03 21.90 -7.50
CA ILE A 15 14.66 21.51 -7.85
C ILE A 15 14.20 22.49 -8.93
N VAL A 16 14.10 22.00 -10.16
CA VAL A 16 13.51 22.75 -11.27
C VAL A 16 12.00 22.65 -11.11
N HIS A 17 11.39 23.72 -10.58
CA HIS A 17 9.95 23.93 -10.68
C HIS A 17 9.63 24.26 -12.15
N LEU A 18 9.09 23.30 -12.90
CA LEU A 18 8.47 23.57 -14.20
C LEU A 18 7.03 24.07 -13.96
N PRO A 19 6.66 25.28 -14.39
CA PRO A 19 5.31 25.81 -14.21
C PRO A 19 4.35 25.19 -15.24
N GLY A 20 3.74 24.07 -14.88
CA GLY A 20 2.52 23.56 -15.52
C GLY A 20 1.30 24.09 -14.77
N THR A 21 0.95 25.36 -14.95
CA THR A 21 -0.21 25.99 -14.28
C THR A 21 -1.38 26.11 -15.27
N GLY A 22 -2.35 25.19 -15.14
CA GLY A 22 -3.64 25.13 -15.86
C GLY A 22 -4.55 24.08 -15.20
N PRO A 23 -5.89 24.09 -15.36
CA PRO A 23 -6.89 23.69 -14.37
C PRO A 23 -7.07 22.16 -14.17
N ALA A 24 -6.02 21.43 -13.78
CA ALA A 24 -6.08 20.01 -13.44
C ALA A 24 -6.62 19.73 -12.01
N ARG A 25 -6.95 20.78 -11.25
CA ARG A 25 -7.30 20.71 -9.82
C ARG A 25 -8.77 20.32 -9.55
N ARG A 26 -9.50 19.80 -10.53
CA ARG A 26 -10.87 19.28 -10.35
C ARG A 26 -11.00 17.85 -10.88
N LEU A 27 -9.93 17.07 -10.83
CA LEU A 27 -10.00 15.67 -11.21
C LEU A 27 -10.56 14.87 -10.05
N ARG A 28 -11.89 14.94 -9.89
CA ARG A 28 -12.68 14.15 -8.93
C ARG A 28 -12.05 14.09 -7.54
N ASP A 29 -11.61 15.24 -7.03
CA ASP A 29 -10.89 15.36 -5.77
C ASP A 29 -11.69 14.77 -4.60
N GLN A 30 -13.01 14.96 -4.59
CA GLN A 30 -13.89 14.39 -3.58
C GLN A 30 -13.93 12.85 -3.63
N ASP A 31 -13.97 12.27 -4.83
CA ASP A 31 -13.99 10.81 -4.98
C ASP A 31 -12.63 10.19 -4.61
N LEU A 32 -11.53 10.85 -4.98
CA LEU A 32 -10.18 10.45 -4.60
C LEU A 32 -9.95 10.56 -3.08
N ALA A 33 -10.46 11.63 -2.46
CA ALA A 33 -10.46 11.77 -1.00
C ALA A 33 -11.28 10.64 -0.35
N GLY A 34 -12.49 10.37 -0.85
CA GLY A 34 -13.32 9.27 -0.36
C GLY A 34 -12.67 7.90 -0.51
N PHE A 35 -11.92 7.66 -1.59
CA PHE A 35 -11.13 6.45 -1.79
C PHE A 35 -10.02 6.29 -0.74
N LEU A 36 -9.30 7.37 -0.42
CA LEU A 36 -8.31 7.37 0.64
C LEU A 36 -8.96 7.17 2.02
N ASP A 37 -10.07 7.85 2.31
CA ASP A 37 -10.81 7.74 3.56
C ASP A 37 -11.31 6.30 3.78
N TYR A 38 -11.85 5.67 2.75
CA TYR A 38 -12.24 4.27 2.79
C TYR A 38 -11.05 3.36 3.10
N TRP A 39 -9.91 3.53 2.41
CA TRP A 39 -8.71 2.74 2.67
C TRP A 39 -8.19 2.95 4.11
N MET A 40 -8.21 4.19 4.61
CA MET A 40 -7.83 4.52 5.99
C MET A 40 -8.75 3.83 7.00
N ALA A 41 -10.06 3.81 6.76
CA ALA A 41 -11.02 3.13 7.62
C ALA A 41 -10.77 1.60 7.67
N MET A 42 -10.26 1.00 6.59
CA MET A 42 -9.97 -0.43 6.53
C MET A 42 -8.71 -0.83 7.30
N ARG A 43 -7.85 0.11 7.71
CA ARG A 43 -6.63 -0.19 8.49
C ARG A 43 -6.93 -0.92 9.79
N LYS A 44 -8.07 -0.62 10.44
CA LYS A 44 -8.52 -1.29 11.68
C LYS A 44 -7.42 -1.42 12.75
N GLY A 45 -6.63 -0.36 12.94
CA GLY A 45 -5.50 -0.32 13.89
C GLY A 45 -4.14 -0.74 13.30
N ALA A 46 -4.09 -1.42 12.16
CA ALA A 46 -2.85 -1.77 11.48
C ALA A 46 -2.22 -0.58 10.72
N ASP A 47 -0.96 -0.72 10.35
CA ASP A 47 -0.25 0.20 9.45
C ASP A 47 -0.92 0.27 8.07
N VAL A 48 -1.24 -0.89 7.47
CA VAL A 48 -1.93 -1.01 6.19
C VAL A 48 -3.04 -2.06 6.31
N PRO A 49 -4.18 -1.88 5.61
CA PRO A 49 -5.26 -2.86 5.63
C PRO A 49 -4.84 -4.16 4.93
N ARG A 50 -5.46 -5.28 5.30
CA ARG A 50 -5.30 -6.53 4.56
C ARG A 50 -6.11 -6.45 3.28
N ARG A 51 -5.64 -7.13 2.22
CA ARG A 51 -6.40 -7.26 0.98
C ARG A 51 -7.79 -7.85 1.23
N ALA A 52 -7.91 -8.83 2.13
CA ALA A 52 -9.18 -9.46 2.47
C ALA A 52 -10.21 -8.51 3.10
N ASP A 53 -9.77 -7.40 3.71
CA ASP A 53 -10.66 -6.39 4.29
C ASP A 53 -11.26 -5.43 3.26
N ILE A 54 -10.68 -5.39 2.04
CA ILE A 54 -11.13 -4.49 0.98
C ILE A 54 -12.33 -5.09 0.24
N ASP A 55 -13.49 -4.50 0.47
CA ASP A 55 -14.69 -4.65 -0.36
C ASP A 55 -14.72 -3.53 -1.43
N PRO A 56 -14.58 -3.86 -2.72
CA PRO A 56 -14.62 -2.87 -3.80
C PRO A 56 -15.87 -1.98 -3.77
N ARG A 57 -17.01 -2.47 -3.26
CA ARG A 57 -18.27 -1.69 -3.17
C ARG A 57 -18.13 -0.46 -2.28
N GLY A 58 -17.21 -0.47 -1.32
CA GLY A 58 -16.89 0.71 -0.50
C GLY A 58 -16.29 1.87 -1.30
N MET A 59 -15.85 1.63 -2.54
CA MET A 59 -15.22 2.60 -3.45
C MET A 59 -16.09 2.89 -4.67
N SER A 60 -17.41 2.68 -4.56
CA SER A 60 -18.37 2.68 -5.69
C SER A 60 -18.20 3.82 -6.72
N PRO A 61 -17.96 5.09 -6.33
CA PRO A 61 -17.79 6.18 -7.29
C PRO A 61 -16.59 6.03 -8.25
N LEU A 62 -15.58 5.24 -7.87
CA LEU A 62 -14.34 5.03 -8.63
C LEU A 62 -14.14 3.59 -9.10
N LEU A 63 -15.18 2.74 -9.05
CA LEU A 63 -15.03 1.32 -9.38
C LEU A 63 -14.55 1.06 -10.81
N SER A 64 -14.92 1.92 -11.77
CA SER A 64 -14.48 1.79 -13.16
C SER A 64 -12.98 2.09 -13.31
N GLU A 65 -12.43 2.89 -12.40
CA GLU A 65 -11.06 3.40 -12.40
C GLU A 65 -10.16 2.67 -11.42
N ALA A 66 -10.77 1.92 -10.51
CA ALA A 66 -10.08 1.17 -9.49
C ALA A 66 -9.40 -0.08 -10.08
N PHE A 67 -8.30 -0.47 -9.45
CA PHE A 67 -7.59 -1.70 -9.77
C PHE A 67 -6.97 -2.30 -8.52
N ILE A 68 -6.69 -3.60 -8.58
CA ILE A 68 -5.83 -4.28 -7.59
C ILE A 68 -4.57 -4.71 -8.31
N ALA A 69 -3.42 -4.35 -7.74
CA ALA A 69 -2.11 -4.76 -8.22
C ALA A 69 -1.40 -5.67 -7.21
N GLU A 70 -0.50 -6.48 -7.72
CA GLU A 70 0.36 -7.36 -6.96
C GLU A 70 1.82 -7.11 -7.32
N ARG A 71 2.66 -6.95 -6.30
CA ARG A 71 4.10 -6.92 -6.47
C ARG A 71 4.58 -8.29 -6.94
N ILE A 72 5.31 -8.31 -8.05
CA ILE A 72 5.93 -9.54 -8.58
C ILE A 72 7.46 -9.49 -8.55
N ALA A 73 8.03 -8.29 -8.42
CA ALA A 73 9.45 -8.03 -8.14
C ALA A 73 9.60 -6.61 -7.58
N PRO A 74 10.76 -6.21 -7.03
CA PRO A 74 11.05 -4.80 -6.74
C PRO A 74 10.77 -3.92 -7.97
N GLY A 75 10.02 -2.83 -7.77
CA GLY A 75 9.64 -1.89 -8.84
C GLY A 75 8.65 -2.43 -9.88
N LEU A 76 8.13 -3.65 -9.71
CA LEU A 76 7.23 -4.27 -10.69
C LEU A 76 5.93 -4.78 -10.05
N ALA A 77 4.82 -4.19 -10.50
CA ALA A 77 3.48 -4.57 -10.08
C ALA A 77 2.65 -5.06 -11.27
N ARG A 78 1.93 -6.17 -11.08
CA ARG A 78 1.00 -6.77 -12.05
C ARG A 78 -0.43 -6.44 -11.68
N LEU A 79 -1.23 -6.02 -12.65
CA LEU A 79 -2.67 -5.85 -12.49
C LEU A 79 -3.36 -7.21 -12.32
N ARG A 80 -4.09 -7.39 -11.22
CA ARG A 80 -4.88 -8.60 -10.93
C ARG A 80 -6.37 -8.38 -11.17
N ILE A 81 -6.83 -7.16 -10.92
CA ILE A 81 -8.18 -6.68 -11.19
C ILE A 81 -8.02 -5.29 -11.78
N ALA A 82 -8.82 -4.95 -12.79
CA ALA A 82 -8.88 -3.61 -13.34
C ALA A 82 -10.34 -3.28 -13.66
N GLY A 83 -10.76 -2.06 -13.33
CA GLY A 83 -12.03 -1.51 -13.75
C GLY A 83 -12.03 -1.18 -15.25
N MET A 84 -13.23 -0.99 -15.80
CA MET A 84 -13.45 -0.81 -17.23
C MET A 84 -12.66 0.35 -17.83
N HIS A 85 -12.48 1.44 -17.08
CA HIS A 85 -11.75 2.62 -17.55
C HIS A 85 -10.31 2.30 -17.99
N LEU A 86 -9.61 1.42 -17.28
CA LEU A 86 -8.24 1.04 -17.64
C LEU A 86 -8.23 0.24 -18.95
N SER A 87 -9.20 -0.64 -19.13
CA SER A 87 -9.37 -1.41 -20.36
C SER A 87 -9.78 -0.50 -21.53
N ASP A 88 -10.62 0.52 -21.30
CA ASP A 88 -10.99 1.53 -22.29
C ASP A 88 -9.79 2.39 -22.72
N LEU A 89 -8.92 2.77 -21.78
CA LEU A 89 -7.68 3.48 -22.11
C LEU A 89 -6.74 2.64 -22.97
N MET A 90 -6.66 1.34 -22.71
CA MET A 90 -5.75 0.44 -23.42
C MET A 90 -6.35 -0.20 -24.68
N GLY A 91 -7.68 -0.18 -24.83
CA GLY A 91 -8.39 -0.84 -25.92
C GLY A 91 -8.40 -2.36 -25.84
N MET A 92 -8.04 -2.92 -24.68
CA MET A 92 -7.95 -4.36 -24.43
C MET A 92 -8.04 -4.65 -22.93
N GLU A 93 -8.31 -5.89 -22.56
CA GLU A 93 -8.27 -6.31 -21.16
C GLU A 93 -6.85 -6.19 -20.60
N VAL A 94 -6.69 -5.48 -19.49
CA VAL A 94 -5.39 -5.17 -18.89
C VAL A 94 -5.00 -6.09 -17.73
N ARG A 95 -5.89 -7.00 -17.32
CA ARG A 95 -5.57 -7.99 -16.28
C ARG A 95 -4.37 -8.84 -16.70
N GLY A 96 -3.44 -9.02 -15.78
CA GLY A 96 -2.20 -9.76 -16.00
C GLY A 96 -1.07 -8.91 -16.57
N MET A 97 -1.35 -7.70 -17.06
CA MET A 97 -0.34 -6.78 -17.55
C MET A 97 0.41 -6.08 -16.38
N PRO A 98 1.66 -5.64 -16.60
CA PRO A 98 2.33 -4.77 -15.63
C PRO A 98 1.68 -3.39 -15.59
N LEU A 99 1.63 -2.76 -14.40
CA LEU A 99 1.09 -1.40 -14.24
C LEU A 99 1.82 -0.38 -15.13
N SER A 100 3.11 -0.60 -15.36
CA SER A 100 3.95 0.21 -16.25
C SER A 100 3.50 0.21 -17.72
N ALA A 101 2.57 -0.67 -18.12
CA ALA A 101 1.99 -0.66 -19.47
C ALA A 101 1.15 0.60 -19.75
N LEU A 102 0.59 1.21 -18.69
CA LEU A 102 -0.17 2.47 -18.74
C LEU A 102 0.74 3.71 -18.83
N ILE A 103 2.03 3.54 -18.56
CA ILE A 103 3.02 4.62 -18.52
C ILE A 103 3.91 4.58 -19.76
N GLU A 104 4.23 5.76 -20.28
CA GLU A 104 5.15 5.89 -21.41
C GLU A 104 6.55 5.35 -21.04
N PRO A 105 7.27 4.72 -21.98
CA PRO A 105 8.54 4.05 -21.69
C PRO A 105 9.55 4.90 -20.89
N GLN A 106 9.66 6.19 -21.19
CA GLN A 106 10.59 7.11 -20.56
C GLN A 106 10.37 7.33 -19.05
N ASP A 107 9.15 7.07 -18.54
CA ASP A 107 8.81 7.26 -17.13
C ASP A 107 8.65 5.94 -16.37
N ARG A 108 8.96 4.79 -16.99
CA ARG A 108 8.80 3.48 -16.35
C ARG A 108 9.77 3.25 -15.21
N ASP A 109 10.99 3.74 -15.32
CA ASP A 109 11.99 3.65 -14.24
C ASP A 109 11.56 4.50 -13.05
N ARG A 110 11.03 5.70 -13.30
CA ARG A 110 10.43 6.55 -12.27
C ARG A 110 9.24 5.86 -11.58
N LEU A 111 8.36 5.20 -12.33
CA LEU A 111 7.28 4.42 -11.73
C LEU A 111 7.84 3.26 -10.87
N ALA A 112 8.90 2.59 -11.33
CA ALA A 112 9.51 1.49 -10.61
C ALA A 112 10.06 1.94 -9.25
N GLU A 113 10.73 3.09 -9.18
CA GLU A 113 11.18 3.70 -7.91
C GLU A 113 10.00 3.99 -6.97
N LEU A 114 8.92 4.58 -7.49
CA LEU A 114 7.71 4.85 -6.69
C LEU A 114 7.07 3.55 -6.16
N LEU A 115 7.07 2.48 -6.96
CA LEU A 115 6.57 1.17 -6.52
C LEU A 115 7.48 0.53 -5.46
N VAL A 116 8.79 0.79 -5.47
CA VAL A 116 9.68 0.41 -4.37
C VAL A 116 9.29 1.15 -3.09
N ASP A 117 9.10 2.47 -3.14
CA ASP A 117 8.65 3.25 -1.99
C ASP A 117 7.30 2.77 -1.42
N LEU A 118 6.36 2.43 -2.31
CA LEU A 118 5.03 1.91 -1.96
C LEU A 118 5.10 0.62 -1.14
N PHE A 119 5.90 -0.35 -1.58
CA PHE A 119 5.91 -1.70 -1.00
C PHE A 119 6.97 -1.87 0.10
N ASP A 120 8.18 -1.34 -0.09
CA ASP A 120 9.29 -1.51 0.86
C ASP A 120 9.27 -0.45 1.98
N GLY A 121 8.83 0.76 1.67
CA GLY A 121 8.78 1.90 2.59
C GLY A 121 7.40 2.21 3.18
N PRO A 122 6.45 1.27 3.15
CA PRO A 122 4.99 1.46 3.06
C PRO A 122 4.54 2.93 2.90
N ALA A 123 4.23 3.32 1.66
CA ALA A 123 3.84 4.69 1.34
C ALA A 123 2.56 4.75 0.52
N ARG A 124 1.77 5.83 0.67
CA ARG A 124 0.78 6.20 -0.35
C ARG A 124 1.48 6.94 -1.48
N LEU A 125 1.03 6.67 -2.70
CA LEU A 125 1.47 7.36 -3.90
C LEU A 125 0.34 8.19 -4.48
N GLU A 126 0.63 9.44 -4.85
CA GLU A 126 -0.20 10.24 -5.75
C GLU A 126 0.62 10.72 -6.93
N ILE A 127 0.16 10.44 -8.14
CA ILE A 127 0.92 10.67 -9.37
C ILE A 127 0.05 11.49 -10.33
N GLY A 128 0.57 12.63 -10.76
CA GLY A 128 -0.02 13.41 -11.85
C GLY A 128 0.40 12.86 -13.20
N LEU A 129 -0.56 12.75 -14.11
CA LEU A 129 -0.39 12.10 -15.42
C LEU A 129 -0.85 13.02 -16.55
N THR A 130 -0.16 12.94 -17.69
CA THR A 130 -0.60 13.57 -18.95
C THR A 130 -0.38 12.63 -20.12
N SER A 131 -1.31 12.60 -21.07
CA SER A 131 -1.16 11.93 -22.36
C SER A 131 -1.22 12.98 -23.45
N VAL A 132 -0.11 13.19 -24.16
CA VAL A 132 0.00 14.22 -25.21
C VAL A 132 -0.99 13.94 -26.33
N GLY A 133 -1.63 15.00 -26.82
CA GLY A 133 -2.56 14.92 -27.93
C GLY A 133 -1.87 14.59 -29.26
N SER A 134 -2.51 13.77 -30.08
CA SER A 134 -2.12 13.49 -31.48
C SER A 134 -3.37 13.19 -32.33
N PHE A 135 -3.20 12.90 -33.62
CA PHE A 135 -4.33 12.68 -34.52
C PHE A 135 -5.23 11.51 -34.05
N GLY A 136 -6.51 11.79 -33.82
CA GLY A 136 -7.48 10.84 -33.25
C GLY A 136 -7.27 10.52 -31.76
N ARG A 137 -6.38 11.25 -31.09
CA ARG A 137 -6.01 11.08 -29.67
C ARG A 137 -6.00 12.45 -29.01
N PRO A 138 -7.15 12.97 -28.55
CA PRO A 138 -7.15 14.26 -27.86
C PRO A 138 -6.28 14.17 -26.59
N PRO A 139 -5.74 15.31 -26.11
CA PRO A 139 -4.95 15.32 -24.89
C PRO A 139 -5.78 14.82 -23.71
N LEU A 140 -5.14 14.09 -22.79
CA LEU A 140 -5.75 13.63 -21.54
C LEU A 140 -4.88 14.05 -20.37
N THR A 141 -5.53 14.44 -19.28
CA THR A 141 -4.88 14.56 -17.97
C THR A 141 -5.39 13.47 -17.06
N GLY A 142 -4.59 13.05 -16.09
CA GLY A 142 -5.03 12.06 -15.12
C GLY A 142 -4.34 12.16 -13.76
N ARG A 143 -4.92 11.45 -12.81
CA ARG A 143 -4.36 11.21 -11.48
C ARG A 143 -4.35 9.72 -11.21
N LEU A 144 -3.23 9.23 -10.71
CA LEU A 144 -3.06 7.86 -10.28
C LEU A 144 -2.76 7.85 -8.78
N VAL A 145 -3.65 7.29 -7.99
CA VAL A 145 -3.47 7.08 -6.55
C VAL A 145 -3.23 5.59 -6.31
N ILE A 146 -2.21 5.24 -5.53
CA ILE A 146 -1.89 3.85 -5.20
C ILE A 146 -1.66 3.73 -3.69
N LEU A 147 -2.36 2.78 -3.08
CA LEU A 147 -2.36 2.55 -1.64
C LEU A 147 -1.95 1.09 -1.36
N PRO A 148 -0.99 0.86 -0.45
CA PRO A 148 -0.49 -0.48 -0.18
C PRO A 148 -1.49 -1.29 0.63
N LEU A 149 -1.45 -2.60 0.42
CA LEU A 149 -2.26 -3.59 1.12
C LEU A 149 -1.36 -4.73 1.56
N ARG A 150 -1.70 -5.33 2.69
CA ARG A 150 -1.08 -6.58 3.13
C ARG A 150 -1.70 -7.77 2.39
N SER A 151 -0.87 -8.71 1.95
CA SER A 151 -1.31 -9.99 1.42
C SER A 151 -1.83 -10.90 2.55
N ASP A 152 -2.41 -12.04 2.20
CA ASP A 152 -2.85 -13.05 3.17
C ASP A 152 -1.66 -13.69 3.91
N LEU A 153 -0.46 -13.65 3.33
CA LEU A 153 0.80 -14.11 3.95
C LEU A 153 1.42 -13.07 4.89
N GLY A 154 0.82 -11.88 4.99
CA GLY A 154 1.27 -10.85 5.90
C GLY A 154 2.33 -9.90 5.35
N ASP A 155 2.82 -10.07 4.13
CA ASP A 155 3.74 -9.14 3.46
C ASP A 155 2.99 -8.01 2.73
N ILE A 156 3.63 -6.84 2.59
CA ILE A 156 3.07 -5.71 1.82
C ILE A 156 3.40 -5.92 0.33
N SER A 157 2.61 -6.75 -0.33
CA SER A 157 2.79 -7.12 -1.75
C SER A 157 1.52 -6.98 -2.59
N ARG A 158 0.49 -6.33 -2.05
CA ARG A 158 -0.74 -5.99 -2.77
C ARG A 158 -0.95 -4.48 -2.72
N ALA A 159 -1.67 -3.95 -3.68
CA ALA A 159 -2.06 -2.55 -3.69
C ALA A 159 -3.46 -2.40 -4.28
N VAL A 160 -4.20 -1.42 -3.78
CA VAL A 160 -5.39 -0.89 -4.45
C VAL A 160 -5.02 0.47 -5.02
N GLY A 161 -5.46 0.76 -6.23
CA GLY A 161 -5.24 2.06 -6.83
C GLY A 161 -6.42 2.49 -7.68
N CYS A 162 -6.44 3.76 -8.05
CA CYS A 162 -7.38 4.30 -9.01
C CYS A 162 -6.64 5.20 -10.02
N LEU A 163 -6.97 5.04 -11.30
CA LEU A 163 -6.50 5.91 -12.37
C LEU A 163 -7.69 6.69 -12.92
N VAL A 164 -7.77 7.97 -12.57
CA VAL A 164 -8.79 8.89 -13.09
C VAL A 164 -8.19 9.66 -14.25
N SER A 165 -8.91 9.76 -15.36
CA SER A 165 -8.55 10.68 -16.44
C SER A 165 -9.71 11.59 -16.82
N ASP A 166 -9.37 12.75 -17.38
CA ASP A 166 -10.33 13.73 -17.91
C ASP A 166 -10.07 13.96 -19.39
N GLY A 167 -11.17 14.07 -20.12
CA GLY A 167 -11.23 14.06 -21.57
C GLY A 167 -11.53 12.67 -22.16
N PRO A 168 -11.97 12.63 -23.43
CA PRO A 168 -12.30 11.38 -24.11
C PRO A 168 -11.03 10.60 -24.48
N ALA A 169 -11.01 9.28 -24.23
CA ALA A 169 -9.84 8.44 -24.50
C ALA A 169 -9.37 8.51 -25.97
N GLY A 170 -10.30 8.57 -26.93
CA GLY A 170 -10.00 8.57 -28.36
C GLY A 170 -9.39 7.23 -28.81
N ARG A 171 -8.42 7.27 -29.73
CA ARG A 171 -7.73 6.05 -30.19
C ARG A 171 -6.83 5.47 -29.10
N THR A 172 -6.98 4.18 -28.87
CA THR A 172 -6.19 3.38 -27.92
C THR A 172 -4.93 2.80 -28.57
N PRO A 173 -3.92 2.38 -27.78
CA PRO A 173 -3.79 2.54 -26.33
C PRO A 173 -3.38 3.98 -25.94
N ARG A 174 -3.82 4.42 -24.75
CA ARG A 174 -3.45 5.70 -24.14
C ARG A 174 -2.46 5.46 -23.00
N ARG A 175 -1.23 5.92 -23.22
CA ARG A 175 -0.17 5.93 -22.20
C ARG A 175 0.05 7.34 -21.68
N PHE A 176 0.58 7.41 -20.48
CA PHE A 176 0.77 8.66 -19.75
C PHE A 176 2.24 8.89 -19.40
N THR A 177 2.65 10.14 -19.51
CA THR A 177 3.88 10.68 -18.90
C THR A 177 3.58 11.10 -17.47
N ILE A 178 4.55 10.95 -16.57
CA ILE A 178 4.43 11.37 -15.17
C ILE A 178 4.80 12.85 -15.03
N THR A 179 3.83 13.70 -14.70
CA THR A 179 4.04 15.14 -14.51
C THR A 179 4.46 15.49 -13.09
N SER A 180 3.95 14.76 -12.09
CA SER A 180 4.25 14.97 -10.67
C SER A 180 4.12 13.66 -9.91
N SER A 181 4.77 13.58 -8.76
CA SER A 181 4.67 12.43 -7.86
C SER A 181 4.82 12.90 -6.41
N GLU A 182 3.91 12.47 -5.55
CA GLU A 182 3.96 12.65 -4.10
C GLU A 182 4.02 11.27 -3.44
N VAL A 183 4.96 11.11 -2.51
CA VAL A 183 5.15 9.91 -1.71
C VAL A 183 4.95 10.30 -0.26
N VAL A 184 3.97 9.69 0.40
CA VAL A 184 3.74 9.92 1.84
C VAL A 184 3.84 8.61 2.57
N ARG A 185 4.87 8.49 3.41
CA ARG A 185 5.09 7.31 4.25
C ARG A 185 3.92 7.13 5.21
N ILE A 186 3.50 5.89 5.35
CA ILE A 186 2.46 5.51 6.28
C ILE A 186 3.14 5.31 7.63
N GLY A 187 2.87 6.22 8.57
CA GLY A 187 3.29 6.04 9.95
C GLY A 187 2.66 4.77 10.51
N ALA A 188 3.48 3.94 11.16
CA ALA A 188 2.96 2.86 11.98
C ALA A 188 1.91 3.47 12.91
N THR A 189 0.71 2.88 12.94
CA THR A 189 -0.20 3.15 14.05
C THR A 189 0.56 2.67 15.27
N SER A 190 1.16 3.59 16.02
CA SER A 190 1.67 3.25 17.34
C SER A 190 0.44 2.76 18.09
N ASP A 191 0.49 1.48 18.48
CA ASP A 191 -0.42 0.92 19.45
C ASP A 191 -0.16 1.62 20.79
N ALA A 192 -0.63 2.85 20.91
CA ALA A 192 -0.66 3.61 22.14
C ALA A 192 -1.86 3.14 22.97
N ALA A 193 -1.87 1.84 23.32
CA ALA A 193 -2.49 1.27 24.51
C ALA A 193 -2.12 -0.21 24.72
N ALA A 194 -0.91 -0.66 24.35
CA ALA A 194 -0.31 -1.80 25.05
C ALA A 194 0.58 -1.25 26.16
N ALA A 195 0.00 -1.10 27.36
CA ALA A 195 0.80 -0.87 28.56
C ALA A 195 1.92 -1.93 28.59
N PRO A 196 3.18 -1.55 28.85
CA PRO A 196 4.23 -2.54 28.99
C PRO A 196 3.83 -3.44 30.15
N LEU A 197 3.59 -4.73 29.88
CA LEU A 197 3.75 -5.74 30.90
C LEU A 197 5.24 -5.72 31.25
N THR A 198 5.60 -4.88 32.23
CA THR A 198 6.91 -4.91 32.85
C THR A 198 7.07 -6.28 33.50
N LEU A 199 7.81 -7.15 32.82
CA LEU A 199 8.33 -8.39 33.38
C LEU A 199 9.54 -8.06 34.28
N ASP A 200 9.35 -7.18 35.26
CA ASP A 200 10.42 -6.73 36.18
C ASP A 200 9.85 -6.40 37.57
N ALA A 201 9.05 -7.33 38.11
CA ALA A 201 8.77 -7.41 39.53
C ALA A 201 8.67 -8.87 39.98
N TYR A 202 9.68 -9.67 39.64
CA TYR A 202 10.02 -10.84 40.45
C TYR A 202 11.35 -10.55 41.17
N ARG A 203 11.31 -9.56 42.06
CA ARG A 203 12.35 -9.40 43.07
C ARG A 203 11.86 -10.08 44.34
N ALA A 204 12.53 -11.18 44.66
CA ALA A 204 12.36 -11.95 45.88
C ALA A 204 12.60 -11.07 47.11
N ASP A 205 11.58 -10.93 47.97
CA ASP A 205 11.73 -10.91 49.44
C ASP A 205 10.35 -10.87 50.12
N GLN A 206 9.62 -11.99 50.05
CA GLN A 206 8.50 -12.21 50.97
C GLN A 206 8.72 -13.55 51.65
N PRO A 207 8.78 -13.61 53.00
CA PRO A 207 8.85 -14.88 53.69
C PRO A 207 7.54 -15.63 53.43
N LEU A 208 7.67 -16.80 52.81
CA LEU A 208 6.54 -17.71 52.57
C LEU A 208 6.08 -18.26 53.92
N ASP A 209 4.83 -17.99 54.29
CA ASP A 209 4.18 -18.74 55.35
C ASP A 209 4.16 -20.24 54.98
N PRO A 210 4.38 -21.16 55.93
CA PRO A 210 4.36 -22.58 55.64
C PRO A 210 2.93 -23.01 55.23
N VAL A 211 2.79 -23.42 53.97
CA VAL A 211 1.58 -24.05 53.45
C VAL A 211 1.36 -25.39 54.18
N VAL A 212 0.33 -25.46 55.01
CA VAL A 212 -0.14 -26.70 55.62
C VAL A 212 -0.86 -27.52 54.54
N PRO A 213 -0.42 -28.76 54.23
CA PRO A 213 -1.11 -29.57 53.23
C PRO A 213 -2.49 -30.00 53.76
N ALA A 214 -3.53 -29.70 52.97
CA ALA A 214 -4.87 -30.22 53.20
C ALA A 214 -4.86 -31.74 53.06
N ARG A 215 -5.32 -32.44 54.11
CA ARG A 215 -5.49 -33.89 54.12
C ARG A 215 -6.54 -34.30 53.07
N VAL A 216 -6.09 -34.98 52.02
CA VAL A 216 -6.97 -35.72 51.10
C VAL A 216 -7.53 -36.91 51.88
N ARG A 217 -8.82 -36.87 52.22
CA ARG A 217 -9.54 -38.06 52.69
C ARG A 217 -9.81 -38.95 51.49
N GLY A 218 -9.21 -40.13 51.51
CA GLY A 218 -9.52 -41.19 50.56
C GLY A 218 -10.94 -41.73 50.77
N ASN A 219 -11.57 -42.12 49.68
CA ASN A 219 -12.41 -43.30 49.68
C ASN A 219 -12.21 -44.01 48.34
N GLY A 220 -11.76 -45.26 48.41
CA GLY A 220 -11.54 -46.08 47.23
C GLY A 220 -12.85 -46.65 46.71
N ASP A 221 -12.88 -46.96 45.43
CA ASP A 221 -13.31 -48.30 45.02
C ASP A 221 -12.63 -48.69 43.72
N ARG A 222 -12.46 -50.00 43.61
CA ARG A 222 -11.65 -50.78 42.70
C ARG A 222 -12.16 -50.69 41.25
N SER A 223 -11.28 -50.93 40.28
CA SER A 223 -11.16 -52.22 39.57
C SER A 223 -10.99 -52.15 38.04
N HIS A 224 -9.88 -52.77 37.59
CA HIS A 224 -9.60 -53.55 36.37
C HIS A 224 -9.37 -52.90 34.99
N LEU A 225 -8.16 -53.17 34.50
CA LEU A 225 -7.66 -53.12 33.12
C LEU A 225 -8.46 -54.00 32.14
N ARG A 226 -8.50 -53.58 30.87
CA ARG A 226 -8.36 -54.50 29.73
C ARG A 226 -7.43 -53.93 28.67
N LEU A 227 -6.33 -54.64 28.45
CA LEU A 227 -5.49 -54.57 27.26
C LEU A 227 -6.26 -55.27 26.12
N ILE A 228 -6.27 -54.71 24.92
CA ILE A 228 -6.64 -55.43 23.71
C ILE A 228 -5.41 -55.41 22.82
N GLU A 229 -4.82 -56.59 22.64
CA GLU A 229 -3.81 -56.88 21.63
C GLU A 229 -4.48 -57.13 20.27
N THR A 230 -3.66 -56.85 19.26
CA THR A 230 -3.76 -56.93 17.80
C THR A 230 -4.38 -58.18 17.20
N ASP A 231 -4.84 -58.03 15.95
CA ASP A 231 -4.58 -58.98 14.86
C ASP A 231 -4.02 -58.19 13.66
#